data_AF-A0A9P4S344-F1
#
_entry.id   AF-A0A9P4S344-F1
#
_cell.length_a   1.000
_cell.length_b   1.000
_cell.length_c   1.000
_cell.angle_alpha   90.00
_cell.angle_beta   90.00
_cell.angle_gamma   90.00
#
_symmetry.space_group_name_H-M   'P 1'
#
loop_
_entity.id
_entity.type
_entity.pdbx_description
1 polymer ?
#
loop_
_entity_poly.entity_id
_entity_poly.type
_entity_poly.pdbx_seq_one_letter_code
_entity_poly.pdbx_strand_id
1 'polypeptide(L)'
;MTSASTQTSVESATPATPSSCGESGNFTLNWDDEPVWTPSDPGSVLIPPVFSPYHHLFFSHGYGYVPPPEDPFFAVSEPRMLVFTGTKSNGTTDGPDHAGIIPGEIGAGPRNELDAFWFDAYSIWMGCENAGPASCTVRLTGYVWDSSMGQEKMVTEQMATIPPCIGLRDCHLSKINLNDNFRALTGVKFEAAVLGAPVTFYADDFAAAWWNNGCAAGLERQRSRKL
;
A
#
# COMPACT_ATOMS: atom_id res chain seq x y z
N MET A 1 42.46 10.65 2.69
CA MET A 1 41.34 9.82 3.17
C MET A 1 40.30 9.83 2.08
N THR A 2 40.16 8.71 1.39
CA THR A 2 39.24 8.52 0.25
C THR A 2 37.84 8.27 0.80
N SER A 3 36.92 9.22 0.58
CA SER A 3 35.51 9.04 0.88
C SER A 3 34.90 8.06 -0.11
N ALA A 4 34.39 6.94 0.39
CA ALA A 4 33.55 6.03 -0.37
C ALA A 4 32.15 6.65 -0.45
N SER A 5 31.72 7.07 -1.64
CA SER A 5 30.32 7.36 -1.92
C SER A 5 29.55 6.05 -1.96
N THR A 6 28.71 5.82 -0.96
CA THR A 6 27.68 4.79 -1.00
C THR A 6 26.66 5.22 -2.04
N GLN A 7 26.71 4.62 -3.24
CA GLN A 7 25.64 4.75 -4.23
C GLN A 7 24.45 3.94 -3.75
N THR A 8 23.41 4.62 -3.29
CA THR A 8 22.07 4.04 -3.11
C THR A 8 21.57 3.64 -4.50
N SER A 9 21.42 2.35 -4.74
CA SER A 9 20.86 1.84 -5.99
C SER A 9 19.38 2.22 -6.06
N VAL A 10 19.02 3.01 -7.06
CA VAL A 10 17.63 3.27 -7.45
C VAL A 10 17.07 1.96 -8.01
N GLU A 11 16.32 1.20 -7.22
CA GLU A 11 15.49 0.13 -7.74
C GLU A 11 14.23 0.79 -8.30
N SER A 12 14.26 1.10 -9.60
CA SER A 12 13.02 1.38 -10.33
C SER A 12 12.08 0.18 -10.17
N ALA A 13 10.78 0.44 -10.00
CA ALA A 13 9.76 -0.59 -10.10
C ALA A 13 10.10 -1.53 -11.27
N THR A 14 10.28 -2.82 -11.00
CA THR A 14 10.36 -3.80 -12.07
C THR A 14 8.93 -4.09 -12.49
N PRO A 15 8.43 -3.52 -13.61
CA PRO A 15 7.14 -3.94 -14.11
C PRO A 15 7.20 -5.43 -14.41
N ALA A 16 6.12 -6.13 -14.09
CA ALA A 16 5.84 -7.46 -14.62
C ALA A 16 6.23 -7.49 -16.11
N THR A 17 7.08 -8.44 -16.52
CA THR A 17 7.66 -8.45 -17.87
C THR A 17 6.52 -8.53 -18.90
N PRO A 18 6.30 -7.51 -19.75
CA PRO A 18 5.24 -7.55 -20.74
C PRO A 18 5.58 -8.63 -21.76
N SER A 19 4.85 -9.75 -21.70
CA SER A 19 4.90 -10.77 -22.73
C SER A 19 3.70 -10.61 -23.66
N SER A 20 3.59 -11.44 -24.71
CA SER A 20 2.34 -11.58 -25.47
C SER A 20 1.13 -11.95 -24.59
N CYS A 21 1.38 -12.30 -23.33
CA CYS A 21 0.41 -12.72 -22.34
C CYS A 21 0.06 -11.64 -21.29
N GLY A 22 0.48 -10.38 -21.49
CA GLY A 22 0.18 -9.29 -20.57
C GLY A 22 1.05 -9.31 -19.30
N GLU A 23 0.52 -8.80 -18.19
CA GLU A 23 1.24 -8.66 -16.91
C GLU A 23 1.24 -9.97 -16.12
N SER A 24 2.41 -10.44 -15.67
CA SER A 24 2.56 -11.58 -14.76
C SER A 24 3.85 -11.48 -13.93
N GLY A 25 3.91 -12.21 -12.83
CA GLY A 25 5.05 -12.28 -11.93
C GLY A 25 5.05 -11.19 -10.86
N ASN A 26 6.26 -10.91 -10.36
CA ASN A 26 6.48 -9.96 -9.28
C ASN A 26 6.24 -8.52 -9.76
N PHE A 27 5.75 -7.69 -8.85
CA PHE A 27 5.61 -6.25 -9.02
C PHE A 27 5.83 -5.54 -7.69
N THR A 28 6.00 -4.22 -7.76
CA THR A 28 6.16 -3.37 -6.58
C THR A 28 5.30 -2.12 -6.76
N LEU A 29 4.53 -1.77 -5.74
CA LEU A 29 3.79 -0.50 -5.69
C LEU A 29 4.61 0.49 -4.88
N ASN A 30 4.91 1.63 -5.49
CA ASN A 30 5.72 2.68 -4.88
C ASN A 30 5.14 4.10 -5.00
N TRP A 31 3.99 4.26 -5.68
CA TRP A 31 3.23 5.51 -5.77
C TRP A 31 3.96 6.68 -6.46
N ASP A 32 5.10 6.41 -7.10
CA ASP A 32 5.91 7.39 -7.80
C ASP A 32 5.26 7.92 -9.09
N ASP A 33 4.48 7.06 -9.76
CA ASP A 33 3.81 7.34 -11.03
C ASP A 33 2.36 7.84 -10.85
N GLU A 34 1.96 8.13 -9.61
CA GLU A 34 0.73 8.87 -9.35
C GLU A 34 0.75 10.23 -10.09
N PRO A 35 -0.39 10.74 -10.57
CA PRO A 35 -0.42 11.98 -11.31
C PRO A 35 0.01 13.15 -10.42
N VAL A 36 0.42 14.27 -11.01
CA VAL A 36 0.64 15.50 -10.21
C VAL A 36 -0.72 16.03 -9.79
N TRP A 37 -0.94 16.12 -8.48
CA TRP A 37 -2.15 16.74 -7.94
C TRP A 37 -1.95 18.24 -7.73
N THR A 38 -2.91 19.03 -8.23
CA THR A 38 -2.93 20.47 -8.02
C THR A 38 -4.16 20.80 -7.18
N PRO A 39 -4.00 21.30 -5.94
CA PRO A 39 -5.14 21.67 -5.12
C PRO A 39 -5.99 22.73 -5.82
N SER A 40 -7.31 22.57 -5.74
CA SER A 40 -8.26 23.60 -6.21
C SER A 40 -8.16 24.90 -5.41
N ASP A 41 -7.69 24.80 -4.16
CA ASP A 41 -7.40 25.93 -3.27
C ASP A 41 -5.92 25.87 -2.82
N PRO A 42 -5.07 26.80 -3.30
CA PRO A 42 -3.64 26.87 -2.95
C PRO A 42 -3.35 27.02 -1.45
N GLY A 43 -4.34 27.39 -0.63
CA GLY A 43 -4.18 27.51 0.82
C GLY A 43 -4.44 26.22 1.61
N SER A 44 -4.86 25.14 0.93
CA SER A 44 -5.22 23.88 1.57
C SER A 44 -4.02 22.90 1.59
N VAL A 45 -3.58 22.50 2.79
CA VAL A 45 -2.62 21.40 2.97
C VAL A 45 -3.41 20.10 2.87
N LEU A 46 -3.73 19.71 1.65
CA LEU A 46 -4.46 18.47 1.36
C LEU A 46 -3.46 17.43 0.87
N ILE A 47 -3.52 16.26 1.48
CA ILE A 47 -2.84 15.06 1.00
C ILE A 47 -3.59 14.62 -0.27
N PRO A 48 -2.93 14.54 -1.44
CA PRO A 48 -3.53 13.99 -2.64
C PRO A 48 -4.02 12.56 -2.40
N PRO A 49 -5.25 12.20 -2.81
CA PRO A 49 -5.72 10.83 -2.70
C PRO A 49 -4.98 9.92 -3.70
N VAL A 50 -4.78 8.66 -3.32
CA VAL A 50 -4.36 7.61 -4.26
C VAL A 50 -5.49 7.38 -5.26
N PHE A 51 -5.19 7.46 -6.55
CA PHE A 51 -6.22 7.31 -7.58
C PHE A 51 -6.49 5.82 -7.82
N SER A 52 -7.69 5.38 -7.47
CA SER A 52 -8.10 3.99 -7.71
C SER A 52 -8.73 3.79 -9.09
N PRO A 53 -8.37 2.72 -9.83
CA PRO A 53 -7.34 1.75 -9.49
C PRO A 53 -5.92 2.28 -9.77
N TYR A 54 -4.99 1.98 -8.85
CA TYR A 54 -3.56 2.19 -9.02
C TYR A 54 -2.89 0.84 -9.26
N HIS A 55 -2.30 0.64 -10.44
CA HIS A 55 -1.77 -0.66 -10.92
C HIS A 55 -2.71 -1.85 -10.68
N HIS A 56 -3.98 -1.67 -11.03
CA HIS A 56 -5.10 -2.62 -10.85
C HIS A 56 -5.61 -2.83 -9.44
N LEU A 57 -4.97 -2.28 -8.41
CA LEU A 57 -5.45 -2.38 -7.05
C LEU A 57 -6.24 -1.13 -6.66
N PHE A 58 -7.24 -1.35 -5.81
CA PHE A 58 -8.10 -0.33 -5.23
C PHE A 58 -7.67 -0.08 -3.79
N PHE A 59 -7.90 1.14 -3.34
CA PHE A 59 -7.47 1.63 -2.04
C PHE A 59 -8.70 2.15 -1.31
N SER A 60 -8.81 1.82 -0.03
CA SER A 60 -9.84 2.41 0.84
C SER A 60 -9.68 3.93 0.95
N HIS A 61 -10.72 4.66 1.37
CA HIS A 61 -10.55 6.07 1.70
C HIS A 61 -9.55 6.25 2.86
N GLY A 62 -8.87 7.40 2.84
CA GLY A 62 -7.82 7.73 3.79
C GLY A 62 -6.41 7.47 3.27
N TYR A 63 -6.25 6.74 2.16
CA TYR A 63 -4.99 6.64 1.45
C TYR A 63 -4.72 7.87 0.59
N GLY A 64 -3.49 8.37 0.69
CA GLY A 64 -2.93 9.38 -0.16
C GLY A 64 -1.46 9.11 -0.45
N TYR A 65 -0.81 10.00 -1.18
CA TYR A 65 0.63 9.91 -1.44
C TYR A 65 1.32 11.25 -1.17
N VAL A 66 2.58 11.17 -0.77
CA VAL A 66 3.45 12.29 -0.38
C VAL A 66 4.84 12.03 -0.98
N PRO A 67 5.72 13.03 -1.24
CA PRO A 67 5.72 14.43 -0.83
C PRO A 67 5.24 15.34 -1.97
N PRO A 68 4.41 16.39 -1.74
CA PRO A 68 4.70 17.55 -0.86
C PRO A 68 3.50 18.16 -0.05
N PRO A 69 3.70 19.01 1.00
CA PRO A 69 4.96 19.48 1.59
C PRO A 69 5.29 18.92 2.99
N GLU A 70 6.60 18.80 3.28
CA GLU A 70 7.23 18.53 4.59
C GLU A 70 6.58 17.40 5.45
N ASP A 71 6.71 16.16 5.00
CA ASP A 71 6.52 15.00 5.88
C ASP A 71 7.83 14.61 6.58
N PRO A 72 7.77 14.07 7.80
CA PRO A 72 8.96 13.71 8.55
C PRO A 72 9.64 12.43 8.04
N PHE A 73 8.97 11.66 7.18
CA PHE A 73 9.47 10.42 6.58
C PHE A 73 10.02 10.64 5.18
N PHE A 74 11.10 9.91 4.85
CA PHE A 74 11.62 9.82 3.50
C PHE A 74 11.08 8.57 2.80
N ALA A 75 10.72 8.73 1.53
CA ALA A 75 10.40 7.61 0.66
C ALA A 75 11.63 6.70 0.48
N VAL A 76 11.39 5.40 0.35
CA VAL A 76 12.44 4.40 0.05
C VAL A 76 12.79 4.46 -1.42
N SER A 77 11.78 4.60 -2.28
CA SER A 77 11.92 4.94 -3.69
C SER A 77 11.40 6.36 -3.92
N GLU A 78 12.16 7.17 -4.65
CA GLU A 78 11.79 8.56 -4.92
C GLU A 78 10.95 8.68 -6.20
N PRO A 79 10.01 9.65 -6.28
CA PRO A 79 9.84 10.73 -5.32
C PRO A 79 8.83 10.49 -4.20
N ARG A 80 7.94 9.50 -4.27
CA ARG A 80 6.72 9.44 -3.44
C ARG A 80 6.62 8.17 -2.59
N MET A 81 5.75 8.24 -1.60
CA MET A 81 5.34 7.13 -0.74
C MET A 81 3.87 7.29 -0.36
N LEU A 82 3.27 6.20 0.08
CA LEU A 82 1.91 6.15 0.59
C LEU A 82 1.82 6.76 1.99
N VAL A 83 0.68 7.41 2.28
CA VAL A 83 0.27 7.79 3.64
C VAL A 83 -1.18 7.36 3.86
N PHE A 84 -1.49 6.94 5.09
CA PHE A 84 -2.85 6.63 5.52
C PHE A 84 -3.20 7.37 6.81
N THR A 85 -4.20 8.25 6.75
CA THR A 85 -4.59 9.14 7.87
C THR A 85 -5.90 8.73 8.55
N GLY A 86 -6.38 7.51 8.32
CA GLY A 86 -7.76 7.04 8.55
C GLY A 86 -8.29 6.99 9.99
N THR A 87 -7.87 7.90 10.88
CA THR A 87 -8.47 8.10 12.21
C THR A 87 -8.76 9.56 12.61
N LYS A 88 -8.52 10.55 11.73
CA LYS A 88 -8.79 11.98 12.07
C LYS A 88 -10.15 12.53 11.61
N SER A 89 -11.03 11.77 10.95
CA SER A 89 -12.36 12.25 10.56
C SER A 89 -13.47 11.63 11.42
N ASN A 90 -14.08 12.47 12.25
CA ASN A 90 -15.30 12.24 13.03
C ASN A 90 -16.53 11.96 12.13
N GLY A 91 -16.55 10.84 11.42
CA GLY A 91 -17.68 10.48 10.58
C GLY A 91 -17.41 9.25 9.73
N THR A 92 -18.02 8.13 10.12
CA THR A 92 -18.32 6.97 9.27
C THR A 92 -17.17 6.47 8.39
N THR A 93 -16.23 5.74 8.99
CA THR A 93 -15.28 4.87 8.26
C THR A 93 -15.62 3.38 8.43
N ASP A 94 -16.90 3.04 8.69
CA ASP A 94 -17.36 1.66 8.88
C ASP A 94 -18.25 1.15 7.73
N GLY A 95 -18.25 1.84 6.58
CA GLY A 95 -18.87 1.37 5.35
C GLY A 95 -17.80 0.94 4.35
N PRO A 96 -17.99 -0.12 3.55
CA PRO A 96 -17.10 -0.39 2.45
C PRO A 96 -17.09 0.82 1.52
N ASP A 97 -15.93 1.46 1.40
CA ASP A 97 -15.74 2.51 0.41
C ASP A 97 -15.94 1.90 -0.97
N HIS A 98 -16.45 2.73 -1.88
CA HIS A 98 -16.83 2.40 -3.26
C HIS A 98 -16.39 1.01 -3.72
N ALA A 99 -17.36 0.11 -3.83
CA ALA A 99 -17.21 -1.24 -4.37
C ALA A 99 -16.57 -2.33 -3.47
N GLY A 100 -16.81 -2.26 -2.16
CA GLY A 100 -16.61 -3.42 -1.27
C GLY A 100 -15.26 -3.48 -0.56
N ILE A 101 -14.44 -2.43 -0.66
CA ILE A 101 -13.11 -2.35 -0.03
C ILE A 101 -13.25 -2.06 1.47
N ILE A 102 -12.53 -2.82 2.30
CA ILE A 102 -12.49 -2.66 3.76
C ILE A 102 -11.63 -1.43 4.10
N PRO A 103 -12.01 -0.62 5.11
CA PRO A 103 -11.19 0.51 5.57
C PRO A 103 -9.76 0.08 5.92
N GLY A 104 -8.76 0.80 5.38
CA GLY A 104 -7.33 0.49 5.52
C GLY A 104 -6.83 -0.59 4.56
N GLU A 105 -7.66 -1.08 3.64
CA GLU A 105 -7.31 -2.15 2.71
C GLU A 105 -6.78 -1.63 1.36
N ILE A 106 -5.84 -2.39 0.81
CA ILE A 106 -5.40 -2.35 -0.58
C ILE A 106 -5.75 -3.71 -1.20
N GLY A 107 -6.52 -3.72 -2.29
CA GLY A 107 -7.05 -4.99 -2.82
C GLY A 107 -7.60 -4.94 -4.23
N ALA A 108 -8.14 -6.06 -4.70
CA ALA A 108 -8.80 -6.21 -5.99
C ALA A 108 -10.14 -5.49 -6.06
N GLY A 109 -10.72 -5.13 -4.90
CA GLY A 109 -11.97 -4.35 -4.78
C GLY A 109 -13.12 -4.93 -5.58
N PRO A 110 -13.75 -4.17 -6.49
CA PRO A 110 -14.85 -4.69 -7.32
C PRO A 110 -14.48 -5.93 -8.18
N ARG A 111 -13.19 -6.30 -8.25
CA ARG A 111 -12.68 -7.45 -9.00
C ARG A 111 -12.21 -8.60 -8.10
N ASN A 112 -12.57 -8.60 -6.82
CA ASN A 112 -12.18 -9.62 -5.86
C ASN A 112 -12.66 -11.04 -6.23
N GLU A 113 -13.75 -11.18 -6.99
CA GLU A 113 -14.18 -12.49 -7.53
C GLU A 113 -13.30 -13.03 -8.67
N LEU A 114 -12.47 -12.18 -9.28
CA LEU A 114 -11.63 -12.52 -10.43
C LEU A 114 -10.19 -12.81 -9.99
N ASP A 115 -9.77 -14.07 -10.10
CA ASP A 115 -8.42 -14.51 -9.71
C ASP A 115 -7.28 -13.84 -10.52
N ALA A 116 -7.62 -13.23 -11.65
CA ALA A 116 -6.74 -12.37 -12.42
C ALA A 116 -6.28 -11.11 -11.67
N PHE A 117 -6.90 -10.75 -10.54
CA PHE A 117 -6.49 -9.59 -9.74
C PHE A 117 -6.01 -9.98 -8.33
N TRP A 118 -5.93 -11.28 -8.04
CA TRP A 118 -5.40 -11.77 -6.78
C TRP A 118 -3.88 -11.68 -6.77
N PHE A 119 -3.30 -11.52 -5.58
CA PHE A 119 -1.86 -11.31 -5.42
C PHE A 119 -1.30 -12.02 -4.19
N ASP A 120 0.00 -12.29 -4.27
CA ASP A 120 0.82 -12.66 -3.13
C ASP A 120 1.49 -11.40 -2.58
N ALA A 121 1.56 -11.27 -1.25
CA ALA A 121 2.22 -10.13 -0.60
C ALA A 121 3.48 -10.60 0.15
N TYR A 122 4.62 -9.96 -0.13
CA TYR A 122 5.93 -10.41 0.37
C TYR A 122 6.54 -9.45 1.39
N SER A 123 6.57 -8.15 1.10
CA SER A 123 7.11 -7.16 2.03
C SER A 123 6.56 -5.78 1.78
N ILE A 124 6.65 -4.91 2.78
CA ILE A 124 6.34 -3.49 2.67
C ILE A 124 7.28 -2.70 3.58
N TRP A 125 7.69 -1.51 3.17
CA TRP A 125 8.37 -0.58 4.07
C TRP A 125 7.35 0.29 4.76
N MET A 126 7.41 0.41 6.09
CA MET A 126 6.42 1.17 6.84
C MET A 126 7.03 2.04 7.94
N GLY A 127 6.34 3.13 8.25
CA GLY A 127 6.64 4.07 9.33
C GLY A 127 5.35 4.54 9.98
N CYS A 128 5.42 5.02 11.22
CA CYS A 128 4.26 5.57 11.93
C CYS A 128 4.54 7.01 12.38
N GLU A 129 3.52 7.87 12.37
CA GLU A 129 3.55 9.18 13.01
C GLU A 129 3.64 9.00 14.54
N ASN A 130 4.86 8.81 15.05
CA ASN A 130 5.13 8.45 16.44
C ASN A 130 6.43 9.10 16.95
N ALA A 131 6.30 10.17 17.74
CA ALA A 131 7.43 10.88 18.35
C ALA A 131 8.12 10.12 19.51
N GLY A 132 7.58 8.96 19.93
CA GLY A 132 8.10 8.11 21.00
C GLY A 132 7.60 8.47 22.41
N PRO A 133 8.09 7.75 23.44
CA PRO A 133 9.11 6.70 23.38
C PRO A 133 8.56 5.29 23.08
N ALA A 134 7.24 5.09 23.08
CA ALA A 134 6.64 3.78 22.81
C ALA A 134 6.82 3.39 21.33
N SER A 135 6.94 2.09 21.04
CA SER A 135 6.94 1.59 19.66
C SER A 135 5.54 1.64 19.05
N CYS A 136 5.50 1.68 17.71
CA CYS A 136 4.28 1.52 16.95
C CYS A 136 4.03 0.03 16.66
N THR A 137 2.82 -0.45 16.88
CA THR A 137 2.37 -1.77 16.47
C THR A 137 1.63 -1.65 15.15
N VAL A 138 2.02 -2.45 14.16
CA VAL A 138 1.31 -2.57 12.89
C VAL A 138 0.63 -3.93 12.84
N ARG A 139 -0.67 -3.93 12.54
CA ARG A 139 -1.46 -5.13 12.25
C ARG A 139 -1.66 -5.22 10.74
N LEU A 140 -1.22 -6.33 10.16
CA LEU A 140 -1.39 -6.69 8.76
C LEU A 140 -2.39 -7.84 8.68
N THR A 141 -3.44 -7.69 7.89
CA THR A 141 -4.51 -8.69 7.75
C THR A 141 -4.70 -9.04 6.28
N GLY A 142 -4.66 -10.33 5.95
CA GLY A 142 -4.89 -10.82 4.58
C GLY A 142 -6.29 -11.39 4.41
N TYR A 143 -6.90 -11.08 3.27
CA TYR A 143 -8.25 -11.48 2.88
C TYR A 143 -8.24 -12.29 1.58
N VAL A 144 -9.19 -13.21 1.46
CA VAL A 144 -9.49 -13.93 0.20
C VAL A 144 -10.99 -13.86 -0.08
N TRP A 145 -11.37 -13.99 -1.35
CA TRP A 145 -12.77 -14.07 -1.74
C TRP A 145 -13.40 -15.41 -1.34
N ASP A 146 -14.51 -15.35 -0.62
CA ASP A 146 -15.36 -16.51 -0.34
C ASP A 146 -16.55 -16.51 -1.29
N SER A 147 -16.49 -17.34 -2.34
CA SER A 147 -17.54 -17.42 -3.35
C SER A 147 -18.89 -17.92 -2.82
N SER A 148 -18.91 -18.60 -1.67
CA SER A 148 -20.15 -19.07 -1.05
C SER A 148 -20.88 -17.95 -0.33
N MET A 149 -20.13 -16.99 0.23
CA MET A 149 -20.66 -15.83 0.94
C MET A 149 -20.75 -14.59 0.05
N GLY A 150 -20.08 -14.57 -1.11
CA GLY A 150 -20.02 -13.41 -1.99
C GLY A 150 -19.32 -12.21 -1.33
N GLN A 151 -18.33 -12.46 -0.48
CA GLN A 151 -17.58 -11.43 0.23
C GLN A 151 -16.18 -11.91 0.58
N GLU A 152 -15.32 -10.97 0.95
CA GLU A 152 -13.99 -11.29 1.44
C GLU A 152 -14.01 -11.83 2.86
N LYS A 153 -13.08 -12.75 3.12
CA LYS A 153 -12.90 -13.43 4.39
C LYS A 153 -11.46 -13.32 4.83
N MET A 154 -11.25 -12.89 6.07
CA MET A 154 -9.95 -12.88 6.72
C MET A 154 -9.39 -14.30 6.82
N VAL A 155 -8.14 -14.50 6.36
CA VAL A 155 -7.45 -15.80 6.39
C VAL A 155 -6.13 -15.78 7.15
N THR A 156 -5.52 -14.62 7.30
CA THR A 156 -4.23 -14.49 7.99
C THR A 156 -4.10 -13.14 8.67
N GLU A 157 -3.30 -13.10 9.73
CA GLU A 157 -2.92 -11.89 10.44
C GLU A 157 -1.45 -11.96 10.82
N GLN A 158 -0.77 -10.82 10.79
CA GLN A 158 0.57 -10.66 11.31
C GLN A 158 0.70 -9.33 12.03
N MET A 159 1.32 -9.38 13.21
CA MET A 159 1.73 -8.18 13.94
C MET A 159 3.20 -7.88 13.65
N ALA A 160 3.52 -6.61 13.49
CA ALA A 160 4.88 -6.10 13.39
C ALA A 160 5.07 -4.92 14.35
N THR A 161 6.33 -4.63 14.69
CA THR A 161 6.68 -3.51 15.55
C THR A 161 7.65 -2.61 14.82
N ILE A 162 7.33 -1.32 14.78
CA ILE A 162 8.15 -0.26 14.19
C ILE A 162 8.68 0.61 15.34
N PRO A 163 9.99 0.89 15.40
CA PRO A 163 10.54 1.80 16.41
C PRO A 163 9.96 3.22 16.25
N PRO A 164 9.87 4.01 17.33
CA PRO A 164 9.43 5.40 17.22
C PRO A 164 10.38 6.23 16.36
N CYS A 165 9.84 7.24 15.67
CA CYS A 165 10.65 8.29 15.08
C CYS A 165 10.77 9.47 16.05
N ILE A 166 11.86 9.48 16.82
CA ILE A 166 12.06 10.45 17.90
C ILE A 166 12.04 11.87 17.35
N GLY A 167 11.09 12.68 17.82
CA GLY A 167 10.94 14.08 17.41
C GLY A 167 10.39 14.29 16.00
N LEU A 168 9.91 13.23 15.32
CA LEU A 168 9.38 13.29 13.94
C LEU A 168 10.30 14.06 13.00
N ARG A 169 11.58 13.67 13.01
CA ARG A 169 12.62 14.32 12.22
C ARG A 169 13.49 13.27 11.58
N ASP A 170 13.75 13.45 10.29
CA ASP A 170 14.62 12.60 9.50
C ASP A 170 14.25 11.10 9.64
N CYS A 171 12.96 10.78 9.56
CA CYS A 171 12.43 9.45 9.80
C CYS A 171 12.64 8.53 8.59
N HIS A 172 12.94 7.25 8.87
CA HIS A 172 13.08 6.22 7.85
C HIS A 172 12.06 5.10 8.04
N LEU A 173 11.58 4.56 6.93
CA LEU A 173 10.69 3.39 6.94
C LEU A 173 11.45 2.13 7.35
N SER A 174 10.75 1.20 7.99
CA SER A 174 11.25 -0.12 8.38
C SER A 174 10.61 -1.19 7.50
N LYS A 175 11.43 -2.09 6.94
CA LYS A 175 10.93 -3.21 6.14
C LYS A 175 10.23 -4.24 7.02
N ILE A 176 8.99 -4.55 6.68
CA ILE A 176 8.21 -5.65 7.25
C ILE A 176 8.14 -6.76 6.20
N ASN A 177 8.65 -7.94 6.53
CA ASN A 177 8.46 -9.13 5.71
C ASN A 177 7.18 -9.84 6.13
N LEU A 178 6.28 -10.08 5.19
CA LEU A 178 5.04 -10.80 5.42
C LEU A 178 5.32 -12.30 5.37
N ASN A 179 4.70 -13.05 6.27
CA ASN A 179 4.86 -14.50 6.34
C ASN A 179 4.20 -15.22 5.14
N ASP A 180 4.48 -16.51 5.00
CA ASP A 180 4.04 -17.32 3.86
C ASP A 180 2.52 -17.55 3.76
N ASN A 181 1.73 -17.11 4.74
CA ASN A 181 0.27 -17.20 4.67
C ASN A 181 -0.36 -16.03 3.88
N PHE A 182 0.41 -15.01 3.51
CA PHE A 182 -0.06 -13.88 2.69
C PHE A 182 0.00 -14.21 1.20
N ARG A 183 -0.77 -15.22 0.78
CA ARG A 183 -0.81 -15.75 -0.59
C ARG A 183 -2.24 -15.83 -1.11
N ALA A 184 -2.39 -15.73 -2.44
CA ALA A 184 -3.68 -15.77 -3.13
C ALA A 184 -4.70 -14.76 -2.58
N LEU A 185 -4.22 -13.59 -2.17
CA LEU A 185 -5.02 -12.57 -1.50
C LEU A 185 -5.85 -11.80 -2.51
N THR A 186 -7.05 -11.43 -2.08
CA THR A 186 -7.87 -10.40 -2.73
C THR A 186 -7.66 -9.04 -2.12
N GLY A 187 -7.22 -9.00 -0.87
CA GLY A 187 -7.04 -7.77 -0.10
C GLY A 187 -6.00 -7.92 1.00
N VAL A 188 -5.31 -6.83 1.29
CA VAL A 188 -4.46 -6.70 2.48
C VAL A 188 -4.77 -5.40 3.20
N LYS A 189 -5.04 -5.49 4.50
CA LYS A 189 -5.33 -4.36 5.37
C LYS A 189 -4.15 -4.05 6.27
N PHE A 190 -3.86 -2.76 6.43
CA PHE A 190 -2.84 -2.25 7.33
C PHE A 190 -3.46 -1.34 8.38
N GLU A 191 -3.10 -1.55 9.65
CA GLU A 191 -3.49 -0.69 10.76
C GLU A 191 -2.27 -0.42 11.63
N ALA A 192 -2.07 0.83 12.03
CA ALA A 192 -0.97 1.23 12.90
C ALA A 192 -1.52 1.84 14.20
N ALA A 193 -0.92 1.48 15.33
CA ALA A 193 -1.30 2.01 16.63
C ALA A 193 -0.10 2.20 17.56
N VAL A 194 -0.13 3.28 18.35
CA VAL A 194 0.81 3.53 19.45
C VAL A 194 0.03 3.45 20.76
N LEU A 195 0.44 2.56 21.66
CA LEU A 195 -0.26 2.32 22.93
C LEU A 195 -1.77 2.01 22.74
N GLY A 196 -2.12 1.36 21.63
CA GLY A 196 -3.50 1.00 21.28
C GLY A 196 -4.31 2.12 20.63
N ALA A 197 -3.79 3.36 20.55
CA ALA A 197 -4.42 4.44 19.82
C ALA A 197 -3.99 4.40 18.34
N PRO A 198 -4.92 4.40 17.37
CA PRO A 198 -4.58 4.46 15.96
C PRO A 198 -3.76 5.71 15.61
N VAL A 199 -2.83 5.56 14.67
CA VAL A 199 -1.96 6.66 14.21
C VAL A 199 -1.89 6.67 12.68
N THR A 200 -1.51 7.81 12.11
CA THR A 200 -1.11 7.88 10.70
C THR A 200 0.07 6.96 10.47
N PHE A 201 0.07 6.24 9.35
CA PHE A 201 1.23 5.50 8.89
C PHE A 201 1.64 5.91 7.48
N TYR A 202 2.91 5.67 7.20
CA TYR A 202 3.54 5.85 5.91
C TYR A 202 3.98 4.48 5.40
N ALA A 203 3.90 4.27 4.09
CA ALA A 203 4.37 3.03 3.49
C ALA A 203 4.99 3.28 2.12
N ASP A 204 5.95 2.44 1.75
CA ASP A 204 6.58 2.48 0.44
C ASP A 204 6.97 1.06 0.00
N ASP A 205 7.24 0.88 -1.30
CA ASP A 205 7.77 -0.35 -1.89
C ASP A 205 7.04 -1.61 -1.43
N PHE A 206 5.72 -1.66 -1.68
CA PHE A 206 4.92 -2.86 -1.43
C PHE A 206 5.24 -3.93 -2.48
N ALA A 207 6.06 -4.89 -2.09
CA ALA A 207 6.51 -6.00 -2.93
C ALA A 207 5.48 -7.12 -2.93
N ALA A 208 5.00 -7.46 -4.13
CA ALA A 208 3.95 -8.44 -4.36
C ALA A 208 4.21 -9.24 -5.64
N ALA A 209 3.36 -10.22 -5.93
CA ALA A 209 3.29 -10.87 -7.24
C ALA A 209 1.86 -11.21 -7.59
N TRP A 210 1.57 -11.31 -8.89
CA TRP A 210 0.29 -11.86 -9.33
C TRP A 210 0.19 -13.32 -8.92
N TRP A 211 -0.92 -13.69 -8.27
CA TRP A 211 -1.20 -15.07 -7.90
C TRP A 211 -1.44 -15.92 -9.16
N ASN A 212 -2.38 -15.46 -10.02
CA ASN A 212 -2.62 -16.10 -11.32
C ASN A 212 -1.67 -15.52 -12.39
N ASN A 213 -0.60 -16.27 -12.66
CA ASN A 213 0.41 -15.99 -13.67
C ASN A 213 0.08 -16.51 -15.08
N GLY A 214 -1.14 -17.02 -15.28
CA GLY A 214 -1.61 -17.52 -16.56
C GLY A 214 -1.76 -16.42 -17.62
N CYS A 215 -1.60 -16.80 -18.89
CA CYS A 215 -1.68 -15.87 -20.01
C CYS A 215 -3.04 -15.16 -20.13
N ALA A 216 -4.13 -15.88 -19.82
CA ALA A 216 -5.46 -15.31 -19.82
C ALA A 216 -5.61 -14.21 -18.75
N ALA A 217 -5.09 -14.43 -17.54
CA ALA A 217 -5.13 -13.46 -16.44
C ALA A 217 -4.30 -12.21 -16.75
N GLY A 218 -3.10 -12.39 -17.34
CA GLY A 218 -2.28 -11.25 -17.72
C GLY A 218 -2.89 -10.40 -18.83
N LEU A 219 -3.56 -11.02 -19.81
CA LEU A 219 -4.33 -10.30 -20.84
C LEU A 219 -5.56 -9.60 -20.27
N GLU A 220 -6.23 -10.19 -19.28
CA GLU A 220 -7.37 -9.58 -18.59
C GLU A 220 -6.95 -8.30 -17.86
N ARG A 221 -5.85 -8.36 -17.08
CA ARG A 221 -5.23 -7.19 -16.47
C ARG A 221 -4.92 -6.13 -17.52
N GLN A 222 -4.24 -6.47 -18.61
CA GLN A 222 -3.88 -5.52 -19.65
C GLN A 222 -5.09 -4.83 -20.30
N ARG A 223 -6.19 -5.56 -20.52
CA ARG A 223 -7.44 -5.00 -21.09
C ARG A 223 -8.11 -4.04 -20.12
N SER A 224 -8.04 -4.30 -18.82
CA SER A 224 -8.66 -3.47 -17.79
C SER A 224 -8.04 -2.08 -17.62
N ARG A 225 -6.83 -1.82 -18.14
CA ARG A 225 -6.19 -0.49 -18.12
C ARG A 225 -6.83 0.54 -19.06
N LYS A 226 -7.71 0.11 -19.97
CA LYS A 226 -8.28 0.97 -21.04
C LYS A 226 -9.65 1.57 -20.70
N LEU A 227 -10.10 1.43 -19.45
CA LEU A 227 -11.36 1.97 -18.96
C LEU A 227 -11.11 3.12 -18.00
#